data_AF-A0AAE7JBH8-F1
#
_entry.id   AF-A0AAE7JBH8-F1
#
_cell.length_a   1.000
_cell.length_b   1.000
_cell.length_c   1.000
_cell.angle_alpha   90.00
_cell.angle_beta   90.00
_cell.angle_gamma   90.00
#
_symmetry.space_group_name_H-M   'P 1'
#
loop_
_entity.id
_entity.type
_entity.pdbx_description
1 polymer ?
#
loop_
_entity_poly.entity_id
_entity_poly.type
_entity_poly.pdbx_seq_one_letter_code
_entity_poly.pdbx_strand_id
1 'polypeptide(L)'
;MLGMLALAWLLTALAAVSVQAQSRNAFPGRRIGGGTRGECAARQIIHLVPESSVYTPGATRLIAWLEGPTSDPRPLQLTLRQQDAAVFSRTMETGGGPRLVLFSVPATVAFPLVWESSYQCADAPAADEFGFLGVEAPPAKSLLLKESVSGEAMLSPQLEALQANCGSSIPLQPLAAAFGLEDLISSQWPEMIPVVCR
;
A
#
# COMPACT_ATOMS: atom_id res chain seq x y z
N MET A 1 -10.66 0.16 76.03
CA MET A 1 -11.45 0.81 74.96
C MET A 1 -10.66 0.72 73.67
N LEU A 2 -11.38 0.47 72.57
CA LEU A 2 -11.02 0.25 71.16
C LEU A 2 -9.71 0.95 70.67
N GLY A 3 -8.96 0.44 69.70
CA GLY A 3 -9.34 -0.58 68.72
C GLY A 3 -8.19 -1.05 67.81
N MET A 4 -8.49 -2.17 67.15
CA MET A 4 -7.77 -2.74 66.01
C MET A 4 -7.82 -1.77 64.82
N LEU A 5 -6.71 -1.63 64.10
CA LEU A 5 -6.73 -1.19 62.70
C LEU A 5 -5.84 -2.15 61.91
N ALA A 6 -6.50 -3.18 61.37
CA ALA A 6 -5.95 -4.07 60.36
C ALA A 6 -5.76 -3.26 59.06
N LEU A 7 -4.52 -3.13 58.59
CA LEU A 7 -4.23 -2.57 57.28
C LEU A 7 -4.18 -3.73 56.28
N ALA A 8 -5.27 -3.90 55.55
CA ALA A 8 -5.46 -4.99 54.61
C ALA A 8 -5.96 -4.39 53.28
N TRP A 9 -5.30 -4.82 52.20
CA TRP A 9 -5.69 -4.69 50.77
C TRP A 9 -5.44 -3.30 50.15
N LEU A 10 -5.04 -3.14 48.88
CA LEU A 10 -5.18 -3.97 47.67
C LEU A 10 -3.95 -3.77 46.76
N LEU A 11 -3.30 -4.85 46.31
CA LEU A 11 -2.47 -4.82 45.10
C LEU A 11 -3.42 -4.85 43.89
N THR A 12 -3.57 -3.72 43.20
CA THR A 12 -4.17 -3.70 41.86
C THR A 12 -3.12 -4.06 40.82
N ALA A 13 -3.13 -5.33 40.40
CA ALA A 13 -2.47 -5.77 39.18
C ALA A 13 -3.16 -5.10 37.98
N LEU A 14 -2.48 -4.16 37.32
CA LEU A 14 -2.91 -3.68 36.01
C LEU A 14 -2.66 -4.80 35.00
N ALA A 15 -3.73 -5.52 34.64
CA ALA A 15 -3.71 -6.37 33.46
C ALA A 15 -3.53 -5.47 32.22
N ALA A 16 -2.39 -5.61 31.55
CA ALA A 16 -2.18 -5.00 30.25
C ALA A 16 -3.12 -5.69 29.24
N VAL A 17 -4.14 -4.96 28.78
CA VAL A 17 -4.99 -5.39 27.68
C VAL A 17 -4.19 -5.22 26.39
N SER A 18 -3.64 -6.30 25.86
CA SER A 18 -3.10 -6.34 24.51
C SER A 18 -4.26 -6.40 23.51
N VAL A 19 -4.65 -5.25 22.97
CA VAL A 19 -5.58 -5.16 21.84
C VAL A 19 -4.83 -5.56 20.58
N GLN A 20 -4.90 -6.84 20.19
CA GLN A 20 -4.57 -7.26 18.83
C GLN A 20 -5.73 -6.90 17.90
N ALA A 21 -5.76 -5.66 17.43
CA ALA A 21 -6.55 -5.28 16.26
C ALA A 21 -5.72 -5.56 15.00
N GLN A 22 -6.01 -6.66 14.31
CA GLN A 22 -5.52 -6.89 12.95
C GLN A 22 -6.13 -5.83 12.03
N SER A 23 -5.35 -4.78 11.81
CA SER A 23 -5.79 -3.57 11.14
C SER A 23 -5.75 -3.73 9.62
N ARG A 24 -6.71 -4.47 9.06
CA ARG A 24 -6.95 -4.49 7.61
C ARG A 24 -7.52 -3.16 7.07
N ASN A 25 -7.81 -2.19 7.96
CA ASN A 25 -8.33 -0.85 7.68
C ASN A 25 -7.65 0.23 8.54
N ALA A 26 -6.32 0.24 8.65
CA ALA A 26 -5.60 1.31 9.35
C ALA A 26 -5.73 2.61 8.53
N PHE A 27 -6.60 3.51 8.95
CA PHE A 27 -6.49 4.91 8.54
C PHE A 27 -5.04 5.37 8.81
N PRO A 28 -4.36 6.01 7.84
CA PRO A 28 -4.92 6.76 6.72
C PRO A 28 -5.01 6.03 5.37
N GLY A 29 -5.05 4.69 5.31
CA GLY A 29 -5.13 4.05 4.00
C GLY A 29 -5.37 2.54 3.96
N ARG A 30 -5.18 2.01 2.75
CA ARG A 30 -5.16 0.58 2.44
C ARG A 30 -4.11 0.41 1.36
N ARG A 31 -2.88 0.03 1.75
CA ARG A 31 -1.75 -0.17 0.82
C ARG A 31 -2.04 -1.20 -0.28
N ILE A 32 -3.10 -2.00 -0.13
CA ILE A 32 -3.56 -2.99 -1.11
C ILE A 32 -4.84 -2.48 -1.78
N GLY A 33 -4.81 -2.38 -3.09
CA GLY A 33 -5.95 -2.11 -3.96
C GLY A 33 -6.25 -3.31 -4.84
N GLY A 34 -7.33 -3.22 -5.59
CA GLY A 34 -7.88 -4.37 -6.31
C GLY A 34 -9.10 -4.94 -5.60
N GLY A 35 -10.04 -5.45 -6.38
CA GLY A 35 -11.20 -6.22 -5.94
C GLY A 35 -10.94 -7.72 -6.00
N THR A 36 -12.01 -8.50 -5.82
CA THR A 36 -12.00 -9.96 -5.96
C THR A 36 -12.98 -10.46 -7.02
N ARG A 37 -13.62 -9.53 -7.76
CA ARG A 37 -14.70 -9.80 -8.71
C ARG A 37 -14.49 -8.95 -9.96
N GLY A 38 -14.69 -9.55 -11.14
CA GLY A 38 -14.47 -8.93 -12.45
C GLY A 38 -12.99 -8.94 -12.85
N GLU A 39 -12.69 -9.30 -14.11
CA GLU A 39 -11.30 -9.49 -14.57
C GLU A 39 -10.45 -8.22 -14.45
N CYS A 40 -11.02 -7.04 -14.76
CA CYS A 40 -10.31 -5.77 -14.63
C CYS A 40 -10.04 -5.38 -13.16
N ALA A 41 -11.05 -5.55 -12.31
CA ALA A 41 -10.96 -5.12 -10.93
C ALA A 41 -10.23 -6.12 -10.03
N ALA A 42 -10.17 -7.40 -10.38
CA ALA A 42 -9.56 -8.43 -9.55
C ALA A 42 -8.03 -8.31 -9.40
N ARG A 43 -7.39 -7.43 -10.19
CA ARG A 43 -5.95 -7.27 -10.15
C ARG A 43 -5.50 -6.54 -8.89
N GLN A 44 -4.60 -7.17 -8.14
CA GLN A 44 -3.99 -6.57 -6.97
C GLN A 44 -3.01 -5.47 -7.38
N ILE A 45 -3.04 -4.36 -6.64
CA ILE A 45 -1.97 -3.38 -6.62
C ILE A 45 -1.54 -3.14 -5.18
N ILE A 46 -0.25 -3.20 -4.90
CA ILE A 46 0.28 -3.19 -3.54
C ILE A 46 1.35 -2.11 -3.43
N HIS A 47 1.10 -1.06 -2.64
CA HIS A 47 2.11 -0.07 -2.31
C HIS A 47 3.16 -0.67 -1.36
N LEU A 48 4.44 -0.46 -1.66
CA LEU A 48 5.58 -0.90 -0.85
C LEU A 48 5.82 0.11 0.28
N VAL A 49 4.92 0.09 1.25
CA VAL A 49 4.91 0.94 2.45
C VAL A 49 4.68 0.04 3.68
N PRO A 50 4.93 0.49 4.92
CA PRO A 50 4.59 -0.28 6.12
C PRO A 50 3.09 -0.62 6.18
N GLU A 51 2.73 -1.56 7.05
CA GLU A 51 1.32 -1.94 7.28
C GLU A 51 0.44 -0.76 7.72
N SER A 52 1.03 0.26 8.36
CA SER A 52 0.35 1.51 8.72
C SER A 52 -0.12 2.32 7.50
N SER A 53 0.33 1.98 6.29
CA SER A 53 0.09 2.73 5.05
C SER A 53 0.59 4.17 5.08
N VAL A 54 1.49 4.50 6.02
CA VAL A 54 2.19 5.78 6.12
C VAL A 54 3.64 5.55 5.73
N TYR A 55 4.20 6.40 4.86
CA TYR A 55 5.57 6.30 4.38
C TYR A 55 6.20 7.69 4.23
N THR A 56 7.49 7.84 4.55
CA THR A 56 8.27 9.05 4.28
C THR A 56 9.31 8.80 3.18
N PRO A 57 9.05 9.26 1.93
CA PRO A 57 9.98 9.09 0.81
C PRO A 57 11.33 9.82 0.95
N GLY A 58 11.48 10.71 1.94
CA GLY A 58 12.71 11.45 2.19
C GLY A 58 13.21 12.23 0.98
N ALA A 59 14.53 12.34 0.86
CA ALA A 59 15.18 13.11 -0.20
C ALA A 59 15.08 12.43 -1.59
N THR A 60 15.00 11.10 -1.63
CA THR A 60 14.88 10.36 -2.90
C THR A 60 13.51 10.50 -3.54
N ARG A 61 12.49 10.83 -2.74
CA ARG A 61 11.10 10.98 -3.19
C ARG A 61 10.57 9.74 -3.90
N LEU A 62 11.17 8.59 -3.60
CA LEU A 62 10.95 7.32 -4.29
C LEU A 62 9.77 6.60 -3.64
N ILE A 63 8.77 6.24 -4.45
CA ILE A 63 7.68 5.34 -4.06
C ILE A 63 7.70 4.11 -4.98
N ALA A 64 7.15 2.99 -4.51
CA ALA A 64 7.13 1.77 -5.29
C ALA A 64 5.86 0.96 -5.05
N TRP A 65 5.38 0.26 -6.08
CA TRP A 65 4.25 -0.67 -5.96
C TRP A 65 4.48 -1.95 -6.76
N LEU A 66 3.82 -3.02 -6.31
CA LEU A 66 3.69 -4.26 -7.05
C LEU A 66 2.36 -4.28 -7.78
N GLU A 67 2.42 -4.67 -9.06
CA GLU A 67 1.23 -5.01 -9.83
C GLU A 67 1.10 -6.53 -9.87
N GLY A 68 -0.10 -7.03 -9.56
CA GLY A 68 -0.39 -8.46 -9.52
C GLY A 68 -0.60 -9.09 -10.90
N PRO A 69 -0.75 -10.43 -10.94
CA PRO A 69 -1.04 -11.17 -12.16
C PRO A 69 -2.36 -10.73 -12.81
N THR A 70 -2.39 -10.69 -14.14
CA THR A 70 -3.61 -10.49 -14.94
C THR A 70 -3.42 -11.04 -16.36
N SER A 71 -4.49 -11.54 -16.97
CA SER A 71 -4.54 -11.86 -18.41
C SER A 71 -5.03 -10.68 -19.27
N ASP A 72 -5.63 -9.66 -18.65
CA ASP A 72 -6.12 -8.44 -19.30
C ASP A 72 -5.45 -7.20 -18.66
N PRO A 73 -4.34 -6.70 -19.22
CA PRO A 73 -3.64 -5.54 -18.66
C PRO A 73 -4.42 -4.25 -18.92
N ARG A 74 -4.72 -3.51 -17.85
CA ARG A 74 -5.43 -2.23 -17.91
C ARG A 74 -4.53 -1.10 -17.42
N PRO A 75 -4.60 0.11 -18.00
CA PRO A 75 -3.77 1.22 -17.55
C PRO A 75 -4.00 1.53 -16.07
N LEU A 76 -2.95 1.92 -15.37
CA LEU A 76 -3.01 2.35 -13.97
C LEU A 76 -3.08 3.87 -13.91
N GLN A 77 -4.06 4.39 -13.18
CA GLN A 77 -4.11 5.78 -12.78
C GLN A 77 -3.38 5.96 -11.44
N LEU A 78 -2.29 6.73 -11.45
CA LEU A 78 -1.60 7.18 -10.24
C LEU A 78 -2.00 8.63 -9.95
N THR A 79 -2.45 8.89 -8.74
CA THR A 79 -2.90 10.22 -8.30
C THR A 79 -2.21 10.58 -6.99
N LEU A 80 -1.66 11.79 -6.90
CA LEU A 80 -1.19 12.37 -5.65
C LEU A 80 -2.10 13.54 -5.30
N ARG A 81 -2.65 13.51 -4.10
CA ARG A 81 -3.57 14.53 -3.60
C ARG A 81 -2.96 15.24 -2.41
N GLN A 82 -3.06 16.55 -2.41
CA GLN A 82 -2.77 17.36 -1.25
C GLN A 82 -4.13 17.82 -0.70
N GLN A 83 -4.45 17.42 0.53
CA GLN A 83 -5.82 17.49 1.06
C GLN A 83 -6.76 16.73 0.10
N ASP A 84 -7.76 17.39 -0.48
CA ASP A 84 -8.71 16.78 -1.42
C ASP A 84 -8.40 17.09 -2.89
N ALA A 85 -7.42 17.96 -3.16
CA ALA A 85 -7.07 18.37 -4.52
C ALA A 85 -6.02 17.44 -5.14
N ALA A 86 -6.29 16.92 -6.34
CA ALA A 86 -5.29 16.22 -7.13
C ALA A 86 -4.23 17.21 -7.64
N VAL A 87 -3.01 17.09 -7.12
CA VAL A 87 -1.86 17.93 -7.47
C VAL A 87 -0.95 17.27 -8.50
N PHE A 88 -1.08 15.95 -8.66
CA PHE A 88 -0.44 15.18 -9.73
C PHE A 88 -1.33 14.01 -10.12
N SER A 89 -1.40 13.74 -11.42
CA SER A 89 -2.16 12.63 -11.98
C SER A 89 -1.44 12.13 -13.23
N ARG A 90 -1.21 10.82 -13.32
CA ARG A 90 -0.55 10.19 -14.48
C ARG A 90 -1.15 8.82 -14.74
N THR A 91 -1.56 8.61 -15.98
CA THR A 91 -1.87 7.27 -16.51
C THR A 91 -0.56 6.55 -16.86
N MET A 92 -0.46 5.29 -16.46
CA MET A 92 0.71 4.45 -16.65
C MET A 92 0.29 3.14 -17.33
N GLU A 93 0.95 2.84 -18.45
CA GLU A 93 0.72 1.57 -19.13
C GLU A 93 1.17 0.39 -18.29
N THR A 94 0.31 -0.62 -18.19
CA THR A 94 0.60 -1.84 -17.43
C THR A 94 1.04 -2.98 -18.33
N GLY A 95 1.89 -3.86 -17.79
CA GLY A 95 2.33 -5.04 -18.52
C GLY A 95 1.31 -6.16 -18.36
N GLY A 96 1.33 -7.15 -19.27
CA GLY A 96 0.51 -8.37 -19.19
C GLY A 96 0.90 -9.34 -18.07
N GLY A 97 1.64 -8.89 -17.05
CA GLY A 97 2.11 -9.77 -15.97
C GLY A 97 2.61 -8.98 -14.75
N PRO A 98 2.96 -9.71 -13.66
CA PRO A 98 3.42 -9.08 -12.43
C PRO A 98 4.71 -8.29 -12.63
N ARG A 99 4.81 -7.13 -11.99
CA ARG A 99 5.99 -6.28 -12.04
C ARG A 99 6.10 -5.38 -10.81
N LEU A 100 7.34 -5.06 -10.44
CA LEU A 100 7.65 -4.02 -9.46
C LEU A 100 7.85 -2.71 -10.21
N VAL A 101 7.14 -1.67 -9.81
CA VAL A 101 7.30 -0.33 -10.37
C VAL A 101 7.84 0.61 -9.31
N LEU A 102 8.88 1.37 -9.66
CA LEU A 102 9.40 2.48 -8.88
C LEU A 102 9.12 3.79 -9.60
N PHE A 103 8.73 4.80 -8.84
CA PHE A 103 8.38 6.12 -9.36
C PHE A 103 8.94 7.21 -8.45
N SER A 104 9.58 8.20 -9.06
CA SER A 104 10.07 9.38 -8.34
C SER A 104 8.99 10.46 -8.31
N VAL A 105 8.48 10.77 -7.11
CA VAL A 105 7.48 11.83 -6.94
C VAL A 105 8.05 13.18 -7.39
N PRO A 106 7.40 13.92 -8.30
CA PRO A 106 7.93 15.17 -8.83
C PRO A 106 8.28 16.17 -7.74
N ALA A 107 9.41 16.86 -7.88
CA ALA A 107 9.89 17.84 -6.89
C ALA A 107 8.95 19.05 -6.72
N THR A 108 8.10 19.32 -7.70
CA THR A 108 7.10 20.39 -7.66
C THR A 108 5.93 20.12 -6.71
N VAL A 109 5.78 18.88 -6.23
CA VAL A 109 4.68 18.48 -5.33
C VAL A 109 5.15 18.54 -3.88
N ALA A 110 4.38 19.17 -2.99
CA ALA A 110 4.72 19.25 -1.57
C ALA A 110 4.08 18.11 -0.76
N PHE A 111 4.77 17.62 0.27
CA PHE A 111 4.20 16.72 1.27
C PHE A 111 3.43 17.53 2.34
N PRO A 112 2.42 16.96 3.03
CA PRO A 112 1.95 15.57 2.93
C PRO A 112 1.06 15.30 1.72
N LEU A 113 1.10 14.07 1.20
CA LEU A 113 0.31 13.64 0.05
C LEU A 113 -0.44 12.35 0.35
N VAL A 114 -1.69 12.30 -0.10
CA VAL A 114 -2.37 11.02 -0.29
C VAL A 114 -1.95 10.47 -1.66
N TRP A 115 -1.32 9.32 -1.67
CA TRP A 115 -1.01 8.56 -2.88
C TRP A 115 -2.11 7.53 -3.12
N GLU A 116 -2.77 7.62 -4.27
CA GLU A 116 -3.81 6.70 -4.73
C GLU A 116 -3.37 6.02 -6.04
N SER A 117 -3.67 4.73 -6.17
CA SER A 117 -3.47 3.97 -7.41
C SER A 117 -4.64 3.04 -7.69
N SER A 118 -5.17 3.12 -8.92
CA SER A 118 -6.35 2.38 -9.38
C SER A 118 -6.24 2.03 -10.86
N TYR A 119 -6.77 0.87 -11.27
CA TYR A 119 -6.82 0.51 -12.68
C TYR A 119 -8.00 1.17 -13.39
N GLN A 120 -7.81 1.60 -14.64
CA GLN A 120 -8.84 2.21 -15.47
C GLN A 120 -9.73 1.13 -16.11
N CYS A 121 -10.75 0.72 -15.39
CA CYS A 121 -11.76 -0.26 -15.83
C CYS A 121 -12.88 0.42 -16.62
N ALA A 122 -12.61 0.82 -17.85
CA ALA A 122 -13.58 1.50 -18.73
C ALA A 122 -14.76 0.66 -19.25
N ASP A 123 -15.04 -0.53 -18.69
CA ASP A 123 -16.13 -1.42 -19.14
C ASP A 123 -17.20 -1.69 -18.07
N ALA A 124 -17.41 -0.77 -17.12
CA ALA A 124 -18.67 -0.79 -16.37
C ALA A 124 -19.77 -0.29 -17.32
N PRO A 125 -20.76 -1.12 -17.73
CA PRO A 125 -21.90 -0.61 -18.47
C PRO A 125 -22.52 0.54 -17.68
N ALA A 126 -22.87 1.62 -18.38
CA ALA A 126 -23.55 2.77 -17.80
C ALA A 126 -24.71 2.25 -16.94
N ALA A 127 -24.70 2.66 -15.66
CA ALA A 127 -25.67 2.29 -14.64
C ALA A 127 -27.04 2.00 -15.25
N ASP A 128 -27.36 0.72 -15.35
CA ASP A 128 -28.74 0.27 -15.41
C ASP A 128 -29.48 0.78 -14.16
N GLU A 129 -30.81 0.74 -14.18
CA GLU A 129 -31.73 1.26 -13.16
C GLU A 129 -31.45 0.73 -11.72
N PHE A 130 -30.47 -0.18 -11.58
CA PHE A 130 -29.91 -0.74 -10.34
C PHE A 130 -28.39 -0.51 -10.17
N GLY A 131 -27.87 0.69 -10.50
CA GLY A 131 -26.45 1.12 -10.48
C GLY A 131 -25.65 0.99 -9.17
N PHE A 132 -25.92 0.00 -8.32
CA PHE A 132 -25.24 -0.33 -7.07
C PHE A 132 -24.12 -1.37 -7.22
N LEU A 133 -23.91 -1.96 -8.40
CA LEU A 133 -22.89 -3.00 -8.64
C LEU A 133 -21.79 -2.53 -9.59
N GLY A 134 -21.29 -1.31 -9.40
CA GLY A 134 -20.05 -0.89 -10.05
C GLY A 134 -18.92 -1.88 -9.72
N VAL A 135 -18.31 -2.48 -10.73
CA VAL A 135 -17.15 -3.39 -10.61
C VAL A 135 -15.89 -2.55 -10.41
N GLU A 136 -15.95 -1.52 -9.55
CA GLU A 136 -14.79 -0.68 -9.27
C GLU A 136 -13.94 -1.35 -8.20
N ALA A 137 -12.72 -1.73 -8.58
CA ALA A 137 -11.71 -2.13 -7.64
C ALA A 137 -11.39 -0.95 -6.72
N PRO A 138 -11.42 -1.14 -5.41
CA PRO A 138 -11.13 -0.06 -4.52
C PRO A 138 -9.61 0.25 -4.59
N PRO A 139 -9.21 1.53 -4.60
CA PRO A 139 -7.83 1.94 -4.87
C PRO A 139 -6.87 1.48 -3.77
N ALA A 140 -5.59 1.31 -4.11
CA ALA A 140 -4.55 1.33 -3.09
C ALA A 140 -4.33 2.78 -2.66
N LYS A 141 -4.21 3.01 -1.35
CA LYS A 141 -4.10 4.34 -0.75
C LYS A 141 -3.09 4.35 0.38
N SER A 142 -2.17 5.30 0.33
CA SER A 142 -1.14 5.52 1.34
C SER A 142 -0.90 7.00 1.60
N LEU A 143 -0.46 7.34 2.80
CA LEU A 143 -0.08 8.70 3.17
C LEU A 143 1.43 8.87 3.08
N LEU A 144 1.87 9.83 2.30
CA LEU A 144 3.26 10.23 2.17
C LEU A 144 3.53 11.46 3.04
N LEU A 145 4.47 11.35 3.97
CA LEU A 145 4.83 12.43 4.88
C LEU A 145 6.18 13.06 4.51
N LYS A 146 6.43 14.24 5.07
CA LYS A 146 7.71 14.94 4.95
C LYS A 146 8.73 14.42 5.96
N GLU A 147 8.27 14.17 7.19
CA GLU A 147 9.09 13.80 8.34
C GLU A 147 8.92 12.31 8.62
N SER A 148 10.00 11.65 9.05
CA SER A 148 9.99 10.22 9.31
C SER A 148 9.04 9.89 10.46
N VAL A 149 8.33 8.77 10.32
CA VAL A 149 7.57 8.17 11.41
C VAL A 149 8.22 6.86 11.84
N SER A 150 7.93 6.44 13.06
CA SER A 150 8.48 5.20 13.64
C SER A 150 8.07 3.99 12.80
N GLY A 151 9.02 3.09 12.53
CA GLY A 151 8.76 1.85 11.78
C GLY A 151 9.19 1.86 10.31
N GLU A 152 9.76 2.97 9.81
CA GLU A 152 10.16 3.12 8.40
C GLU A 152 11.67 3.02 8.14
N ALA A 153 12.49 2.87 9.19
CA ALA A 153 13.95 3.07 9.12
C ALA A 153 14.67 2.23 8.05
N MET A 154 14.08 1.12 7.62
CA MET A 154 14.66 0.20 6.64
C MET A 154 14.05 0.33 5.23
N LEU A 155 12.97 1.09 5.02
CA LEU A 155 12.25 1.11 3.74
C LEU A 155 12.95 1.95 2.67
N SER A 156 13.39 3.16 3.00
CA SER A 156 14.11 4.01 2.04
C SER A 156 15.36 3.33 1.45
N PRO A 157 16.27 2.75 2.25
CA PRO A 157 17.43 2.05 1.67
C PRO A 157 17.04 0.79 0.89
N GLN A 158 15.96 0.10 1.25
CA GLN A 158 15.43 -1.02 0.46
C GLN A 158 14.93 -0.54 -0.90
N LEU A 159 14.15 0.54 -0.97
CA LEU A 159 13.67 1.09 -2.25
C LEU A 159 14.83 1.58 -3.13
N GLU A 160 15.86 2.19 -2.54
CA GLU A 160 17.08 2.58 -3.25
C GLU A 160 17.82 1.36 -3.83
N ALA A 161 17.95 0.27 -3.06
CA ALA A 161 18.52 -0.98 -3.56
C ALA A 161 17.70 -1.59 -4.70
N LEU A 162 16.37 -1.48 -4.64
CA LEU A 162 15.48 -1.91 -5.73
C LEU A 162 15.64 -1.02 -6.96
N GLN A 163 15.86 0.29 -6.79
CA GLN A 163 16.14 1.22 -7.89
C GLN A 163 17.44 0.87 -8.62
N ALA A 164 18.45 0.33 -7.95
CA ALA A 164 19.67 -0.15 -8.62
C ALA A 164 19.40 -1.31 -9.60
N ASN A 165 18.23 -1.95 -9.53
CA ASN A 165 17.79 -3.04 -10.39
C ASN A 165 16.83 -2.59 -11.52
N CYS A 166 16.70 -1.28 -11.79
CA CYS A 166 15.85 -0.80 -12.89
C CYS A 166 16.17 -1.52 -14.22
N GLY A 167 15.15 -2.09 -14.87
CA GLY A 167 15.28 -2.79 -16.14
C GLY A 167 15.75 -4.24 -16.04
N SER A 168 16.02 -4.74 -14.84
CA SER A 168 16.32 -6.16 -14.59
C SER A 168 15.13 -6.87 -13.91
N SER A 169 15.36 -8.08 -13.39
CA SER A 169 14.38 -8.84 -12.60
C SER A 169 14.99 -9.27 -11.28
N ILE A 170 14.18 -9.27 -10.23
CA ILE A 170 14.60 -9.62 -8.87
C ILE A 170 13.79 -10.82 -8.34
N PRO A 171 14.32 -11.58 -7.37
CA PRO A 171 13.56 -12.63 -6.71
C PRO A 171 12.37 -12.07 -5.92
N LEU A 172 11.18 -12.62 -6.11
CA LEU A 172 9.95 -12.15 -5.47
C LEU A 172 9.88 -12.52 -3.98
N GLN A 173 10.38 -13.69 -3.59
CA GLN A 173 10.30 -14.16 -2.20
C GLN A 173 11.03 -13.24 -1.20
N PRO A 174 12.31 -12.87 -1.42
CA PRO A 174 12.99 -11.88 -0.58
C PRO A 174 12.28 -10.52 -0.54
N LEU A 175 11.70 -10.09 -1.67
CA LEU A 175 10.90 -8.87 -1.72
C LEU A 175 9.64 -9.00 -0.85
N ALA A 176 8.91 -10.10 -0.96
CA ALA A 176 7.71 -10.33 -0.17
C ALA A 176 8.00 -10.31 1.33
N ALA A 177 9.07 -10.99 1.75
CA ALA A 177 9.51 -11.01 3.14
C ALA A 177 9.93 -9.63 3.68
N ALA A 178 10.63 -8.83 2.85
CA ALA A 178 11.08 -7.50 3.25
C ALA A 178 9.92 -6.53 3.53
N PHE A 179 8.77 -6.72 2.87
CA PHE A 179 7.61 -5.81 2.95
C PHE A 179 6.38 -6.43 3.67
N GLY A 180 6.50 -7.66 4.18
CA GLY A 180 5.39 -8.37 4.85
C GLY A 180 4.24 -8.68 3.89
N LEU A 181 4.53 -9.24 2.73
CA LEU A 181 3.58 -9.50 1.64
C LEU A 181 3.39 -11.00 1.34
N GLU A 182 3.97 -11.89 2.15
CA GLU A 182 4.01 -13.33 1.91
C GLU A 182 2.61 -13.93 1.72
N ASP A 183 1.63 -13.47 2.50
CA ASP A 183 0.23 -13.90 2.41
C ASP A 183 -0.48 -13.45 1.12
N LEU A 184 0.10 -12.51 0.37
CA LEU A 184 -0.44 -11.97 -0.88
C LEU A 184 0.19 -12.63 -2.11
N ILE A 185 1.34 -13.28 -1.96
CA ILE A 185 2.04 -13.95 -3.04
C ILE A 185 1.51 -15.38 -3.18
N SER A 186 0.68 -15.59 -4.19
CA SER A 186 0.13 -16.90 -4.55
C SER A 186 0.98 -17.60 -5.63
N SER A 187 0.60 -18.83 -5.98
CA SER A 187 1.23 -19.61 -7.06
C SER A 187 1.11 -18.98 -8.46
N GLN A 188 0.31 -17.93 -8.62
CA GLN A 188 0.16 -17.20 -9.90
C GLN A 188 1.27 -16.16 -10.11
N TRP A 189 2.03 -15.83 -9.07
CA TRP A 189 3.16 -14.93 -9.18
C TRP A 189 4.42 -15.67 -9.66
N PRO A 190 5.26 -15.04 -10.51
CA PRO A 190 6.51 -15.63 -10.95
C PRO A 190 7.56 -15.60 -9.82
N GLU A 191 8.56 -16.47 -9.91
CA GLU A 191 9.71 -16.47 -8.99
C GLU A 191 10.55 -15.19 -9.12
N MET A 192 10.65 -14.67 -10.34
CA MET A 192 11.39 -13.45 -10.68
C MET A 192 10.42 -12.39 -11.19
N ILE A 193 10.54 -11.17 -10.67
CA ILE A 193 9.67 -10.05 -11.04
C ILE A 193 10.47 -8.93 -11.71
N PRO A 194 10.05 -8.45 -12.89
CA PRO A 194 10.72 -7.34 -13.56
C PRO A 194 10.56 -6.05 -12.77
N VAL A 195 11.61 -5.23 -12.79
CA VAL A 195 11.68 -3.93 -12.12
C VAL A 195 11.60 -2.82 -13.16
N VAL A 196 10.60 -1.95 -13.04
CA VAL A 196 10.35 -0.84 -13.98
C VAL A 196 10.45 0.48 -13.24
N CYS A 197 11.25 1.41 -13.75
CA CYS A 197 11.43 2.73 -13.14
C CYS A 197 10.87 3.83 -14.05
N ARG A 198 10.15 4.80 -13.48
CA ARG A 198 9.28 5.73 -14.22
C ARG A 198 9.30 7.18 -13.73
#